data_AF-A0A2V9NVY4-F1
#
_entry.id   AF-A0A2V9NVY4-F1
#
_cell.length_a   1.000
_cell.length_b   1.000
_cell.length_c   1.000
_cell.angle_alpha   90.00
_cell.angle_beta   90.00
_cell.angle_gamma   90.00
#
_symmetry.space_group_name_H-M   'P 1'
#
loop_
_entity.id
_entity.type
_entity.pdbx_description
1 polymer ?
#
loop_
_entity_poly.entity_id
_entity_poly.type
_entity_poly.pdbx_seq_one_letter_code
_entity_poly.pdbx_strand_id
1 'polypeptide(L)'
;ATSGSLTVSPTATTTYVATATGPGGTTSASTTVTITTAPPPGVPVFSHVFVVVEENHGYSSVIGSSSMPYLNSLASQYGLATQFYANTHPSIGNYFMMTTGQIITNNDSYNATVTVDNIVRHFLTAGTAWKSYAENLPSIGYTGWDVYPYVKHHNPFAYFSDVVNSSNQKNYLVPFSQFATDMKNSQLPQFSFIIPNQLNNAHDGTLNQADAWLKTNIAPLISNSAFSQNGLLIILFDEADTSDSSHGGGHIATLIISPKGKKAYKSTTLYQHQSALRLMLQGLGVASYPGAAGSAPSMTEFF
;
A
#
# COMPACT_ATOMS: atom_id res chain seq x y z
N ALA A 1 -3.23 28.49 -59.01
CA ALA A 1 -2.86 28.50 -57.59
C ALA A 1 -1.76 27.46 -57.40
N THR A 2 -0.63 27.84 -56.80
CA THR A 2 0.44 26.90 -56.44
C THR A 2 -0.04 26.09 -55.23
N SER A 3 -0.26 24.79 -55.41
CA SER A 3 -0.47 23.86 -54.30
C SER A 3 0.89 23.45 -53.72
N GLY A 4 1.05 23.54 -52.40
CA GLY A 4 2.23 23.07 -51.69
C GLY A 4 1.82 22.22 -50.49
N SER A 5 2.64 21.23 -50.14
CA SER A 5 2.47 20.42 -48.93
C SER A 5 3.81 20.34 -48.20
N LEU A 6 3.77 20.37 -46.87
CA LEU A 6 4.91 20.21 -46.00
C LEU A 6 4.58 19.16 -44.94
N THR A 7 5.39 18.10 -44.87
CA THR A 7 5.30 17.11 -43.79
C THR A 7 6.00 17.66 -42.55
N VAL A 8 5.34 17.56 -41.39
CA VAL A 8 5.86 18.01 -40.10
C VAL A 8 5.75 16.90 -39.06
N SER A 9 6.73 16.81 -38.15
CA SER A 9 6.78 15.80 -37.08
C SER A 9 7.12 16.47 -35.73
N PRO A 10 6.18 17.22 -35.12
CA PRO A 10 6.44 17.89 -33.86
C PRO A 10 6.57 16.91 -32.68
N THR A 11 7.44 17.23 -31.72
CA THR A 11 7.59 16.48 -30.45
C THR A 11 6.70 16.99 -29.32
N ALA A 12 6.03 18.13 -29.52
CA ALA A 12 5.07 18.74 -28.61
C ALA A 12 3.92 19.37 -29.39
N THR A 13 2.77 19.64 -28.75
CA THR A 13 1.63 20.29 -29.41
C THR A 13 2.07 21.59 -30.08
N THR A 14 1.89 21.67 -31.41
CA THR A 14 2.44 22.76 -32.24
C THR A 14 1.39 23.23 -33.23
N THR A 15 1.21 24.54 -33.32
CA THR A 15 0.38 25.18 -34.34
C THR A 15 1.25 25.60 -35.52
N TYR A 16 0.93 25.12 -36.71
CA TYR A 16 1.57 25.49 -37.96
C TYR A 16 0.70 26.47 -38.73
N VAL A 17 1.33 27.50 -39.30
CA VAL A 17 0.67 28.49 -40.16
C VAL A 17 1.31 28.42 -41.55
N ALA A 18 0.49 28.17 -42.56
CA ALA A 18 0.87 28.26 -43.97
C ALA A 18 0.39 29.59 -44.52
N THR A 19 1.31 30.37 -45.09
CA THR A 19 1.01 31.69 -45.68
C THR A 19 1.36 31.67 -47.16
N ALA A 20 0.42 32.10 -48.00
CA ALA A 20 0.60 32.27 -49.43
C ALA A 20 0.51 33.76 -49.78
N THR A 21 1.52 34.28 -50.48
CA THR A 21 1.61 35.68 -50.89
C THR A 21 1.74 35.76 -52.41
N GLY A 22 0.98 36.65 -53.04
CA GLY A 22 1.09 36.92 -54.47
C GLY A 22 0.58 38.32 -54.84
N PRO A 23 0.51 38.65 -56.14
CA PRO A 23 0.07 39.96 -56.61
C PRO A 23 -1.34 40.37 -56.13
N GLY A 24 -2.19 39.38 -55.80
CA GLY A 24 -3.54 39.58 -55.26
C GLY A 24 -3.63 39.69 -53.74
N GLY A 25 -2.50 39.75 -53.02
CA GLY A 25 -2.45 39.85 -51.56
C GLY A 25 -1.93 38.60 -50.87
N THR A 26 -2.17 38.52 -49.56
CA THR A 26 -1.68 37.46 -48.67
C THR A 26 -2.85 36.73 -48.02
N THR A 27 -2.80 35.40 -47.98
CA THR A 27 -3.74 34.57 -47.22
C THR A 27 -2.98 33.60 -46.35
N SER A 28 -3.54 33.24 -45.19
CA SER A 28 -2.96 32.25 -44.28
C SER A 28 -4.00 31.23 -43.84
N ALA A 29 -3.54 30.01 -43.59
CA ALA A 29 -4.30 28.94 -42.95
C ALA A 29 -3.46 28.37 -41.80
N SER A 30 -4.11 27.93 -40.72
CA SER A 30 -3.42 27.32 -39.59
C SER A 30 -3.98 25.94 -39.27
N THR A 31 -3.13 25.06 -38.78
CA THR A 31 -3.52 23.75 -38.23
C THR A 31 -2.73 23.48 -36.95
N THR A 32 -3.37 22.84 -35.97
CA THR A 32 -2.70 22.46 -34.72
C THR A 32 -2.53 20.95 -34.68
N VAL A 33 -1.28 20.50 -34.62
CA VAL A 33 -0.94 19.10 -34.34
C VAL A 33 -0.87 18.96 -32.83
N THR A 34 -1.83 18.24 -32.24
CA THR A 34 -1.87 17.97 -30.80
C THR A 34 -1.06 16.71 -30.51
N ILE A 35 -0.04 16.81 -29.68
CA ILE A 35 0.71 15.68 -29.15
C ILE A 35 0.22 15.44 -27.73
N THR A 36 -0.64 14.43 -27.54
CA THR A 36 -1.02 13.97 -26.20
C THR A 36 0.01 12.95 -25.74
N THR A 37 0.79 13.28 -24.71
CA THR A 37 1.56 12.24 -24.00
C THR A 37 0.57 11.28 -23.37
N ALA A 38 0.77 9.98 -23.57
CA ALA A 38 0.02 8.99 -22.80
C ALA A 38 0.20 9.30 -21.30
N PRO A 39 -0.86 9.22 -20.48
CA PRO A 39 -0.68 9.30 -19.04
C PRO A 39 0.40 8.30 -18.62
N PRO A 40 1.28 8.64 -17.66
CA PRO A 40 2.17 7.65 -17.06
C PRO A 40 1.34 6.41 -16.69
N PRO A 41 1.86 5.18 -16.91
CA PRO A 41 1.17 3.98 -16.49
C PRO A 41 0.74 4.11 -15.03
N GLY A 42 -0.56 3.91 -14.76
CA GLY A 42 -1.06 3.84 -13.40
C GLY A 42 -0.55 2.59 -12.68
N VAL A 43 -0.87 2.46 -11.40
CA VAL A 43 -0.59 1.24 -10.65
C VAL A 43 -1.32 0.08 -11.35
N PRO A 44 -0.68 -1.05 -11.64
CA PRO A 44 -1.36 -2.20 -12.18
C PRO A 44 -2.49 -2.65 -11.25
N VAL A 45 -3.61 -3.12 -11.82
CA VAL A 45 -4.64 -3.77 -11.01
C VAL A 45 -4.19 -5.21 -10.71
N PHE A 46 -4.20 -5.55 -9.43
CA PHE A 46 -3.81 -6.84 -8.87
C PHE A 46 -5.04 -7.67 -8.53
N SER A 47 -4.90 -9.00 -8.63
CA SER A 47 -5.94 -9.92 -8.18
C SER A 47 -6.00 -9.97 -6.66
N HIS A 48 -4.84 -9.79 -6.02
CA HIS A 48 -4.68 -9.79 -4.57
C HIS A 48 -3.66 -8.74 -4.13
N VAL A 49 -4.01 -7.97 -3.11
CA VAL A 49 -3.16 -7.02 -2.39
C VAL A 49 -3.04 -7.48 -0.94
N PHE A 50 -1.80 -7.65 -0.49
CA PHE A 50 -1.44 -8.06 0.86
C PHE A 50 -0.64 -6.95 1.53
N VAL A 51 -0.89 -6.71 2.82
CA VAL A 51 -0.03 -5.90 3.67
C VAL A 51 0.31 -6.66 4.93
N VAL A 52 1.59 -6.70 5.27
CA VAL A 52 2.12 -7.24 6.53
C VAL A 52 2.75 -6.07 7.28
N VAL A 53 2.39 -5.91 8.55
CA VAL A 53 2.88 -4.84 9.41
C VAL A 53 3.76 -5.44 10.51
N GLU A 54 5.03 -5.08 10.50
CA GLU A 54 6.00 -5.29 11.59
C GLU A 54 6.06 -4.01 12.45
N GLU A 55 6.70 -4.03 13.61
CA GLU A 55 6.60 -2.96 14.62
C GLU A 55 7.94 -2.33 15.00
N ASN A 56 7.94 -1.05 15.36
CA ASN A 56 8.91 -0.40 16.27
C ASN A 56 10.41 -0.54 15.95
N HIS A 57 10.80 -0.52 14.66
CA HIS A 57 12.21 -0.54 14.28
C HIS A 57 12.49 0.44 13.15
N GLY A 58 13.48 1.32 13.37
CA GLY A 58 13.92 2.26 12.33
C GLY A 58 14.57 1.56 11.13
N TYR A 59 14.48 2.17 9.94
CA TYR A 59 14.98 1.65 8.67
C TYR A 59 16.42 1.10 8.76
N SER A 60 17.33 1.81 9.45
CA SER A 60 18.75 1.43 9.55
C SER A 60 19.00 0.22 10.46
N SER A 61 18.08 -0.11 11.36
CA SER A 61 18.15 -1.32 12.19
C SER A 61 17.70 -2.57 11.42
N VAL A 62 16.87 -2.38 10.39
CA VAL A 62 16.25 -3.43 9.57
C VAL A 62 17.02 -3.69 8.27
N ILE A 63 17.20 -2.64 7.45
CA ILE A 63 17.79 -2.77 6.11
C ILE A 63 19.31 -2.87 6.22
N GLY A 64 19.87 -3.95 5.66
CA GLY A 64 21.28 -4.34 5.79
C GLY A 64 21.58 -5.18 7.03
N SER A 65 20.60 -5.41 7.90
CA SER A 65 20.77 -6.15 9.16
C SER A 65 20.91 -7.65 8.94
N SER A 66 21.89 -8.28 9.57
CA SER A 66 22.06 -9.74 9.60
C SER A 66 20.99 -10.44 10.45
N SER A 67 20.22 -9.69 11.24
CA SER A 67 19.10 -10.21 12.02
C SER A 67 17.87 -10.48 11.17
N MET A 68 17.74 -9.82 10.01
CA MET A 68 16.62 -10.03 9.07
C MET A 68 17.06 -10.49 7.67
N PRO A 69 17.74 -11.64 7.55
CA PRO A 69 18.28 -12.08 6.27
C PRO A 69 17.20 -12.36 5.21
N TYR A 70 16.03 -12.85 5.59
CA TYR A 70 14.95 -13.12 4.64
C TYR A 70 14.35 -11.82 4.08
N LEU A 71 13.97 -10.87 4.93
CA LEU A 71 13.44 -9.57 4.50
C LEU A 71 14.47 -8.84 3.62
N ASN A 72 15.74 -8.84 4.01
CA ASN A 72 16.80 -8.20 3.22
C ASN A 72 17.04 -8.91 1.88
N SER A 73 16.84 -10.23 1.81
CA SER A 73 16.85 -10.95 0.53
C SER A 73 15.73 -10.48 -0.40
N LEU A 74 14.55 -10.14 0.14
CA LEU A 74 13.44 -9.57 -0.64
C LEU A 74 13.75 -8.13 -1.06
N ALA A 75 14.30 -7.30 -0.17
CA ALA A 75 14.70 -5.93 -0.48
C ALA A 75 15.74 -5.85 -1.61
N SER A 76 16.61 -6.86 -1.73
CA SER A 76 17.58 -6.95 -2.85
C SER A 76 16.96 -7.37 -4.18
N GLN A 77 15.76 -7.97 -4.17
CA GLN A 77 15.09 -8.53 -5.36
C GLN A 77 13.97 -7.63 -5.89
N TYR A 78 13.27 -6.93 -5.01
CA TYR A 78 12.04 -6.20 -5.31
C TYR A 78 12.20 -4.69 -5.08
N GLY A 79 11.09 -3.98 -4.91
CA GLY A 79 11.06 -2.56 -4.60
C GLY A 79 11.33 -2.27 -3.13
N LEU A 80 12.12 -1.24 -2.87
CA LEU A 80 12.38 -0.69 -1.54
C LEU A 80 12.14 0.83 -1.57
N ALA A 81 11.26 1.33 -0.70
CA ALA A 81 11.09 2.76 -0.47
C ALA A 81 12.15 3.23 0.54
N THR A 82 13.20 3.90 0.09
CA THR A 82 14.32 4.29 0.96
C THR A 82 14.09 5.61 1.69
N GLN A 83 12.90 6.21 1.54
CA GLN A 83 12.46 7.46 2.15
C GLN A 83 11.00 7.31 2.61
N PHE A 84 10.69 6.21 3.31
CA PHE A 84 9.34 5.97 3.86
C PHE A 84 9.33 6.26 5.36
N TYR A 85 8.41 7.12 5.80
CA TYR A 85 8.35 7.56 7.20
C TYR A 85 6.99 7.26 7.81
N ALA A 86 6.99 6.82 9.06
CA ALA A 86 5.78 6.71 9.85
C ALA A 86 5.23 8.11 10.20
N ASN A 87 3.94 8.17 10.50
CA ASN A 87 3.24 9.44 10.68
C ASN A 87 3.26 9.94 12.12
N THR A 88 3.38 9.03 13.10
CA THR A 88 3.25 9.39 14.50
C THR A 88 3.83 8.32 15.43
N HIS A 89 3.77 8.59 16.73
CA HIS A 89 3.97 7.66 17.84
C HIS A 89 2.76 7.77 18.79
N PRO A 90 2.23 6.67 19.37
CA PRO A 90 2.61 5.27 19.19
C PRO A 90 1.85 4.59 18.04
N SER A 91 2.09 3.29 17.86
CA SER A 91 1.62 2.42 16.77
C SER A 91 0.18 2.63 16.31
N ILE A 92 -0.78 2.74 17.24
CA ILE A 92 -2.22 2.81 16.93
C ILE A 92 -2.56 3.91 15.92
N GLY A 93 -1.87 5.06 15.99
CA GLY A 93 -2.08 6.16 15.05
C GLY A 93 -1.65 5.80 13.62
N ASN A 94 -0.57 5.03 13.48
CA ASN A 94 -0.05 4.56 12.20
C ASN A 94 -0.98 3.50 11.57
N TYR A 95 -1.53 2.57 12.37
CA TYR A 95 -2.56 1.63 11.90
C TYR A 95 -3.79 2.34 11.35
N PHE A 96 -4.23 3.42 12.01
CA PHE A 96 -5.30 4.25 11.48
C PHE A 96 -4.90 5.03 10.23
N MET A 97 -3.66 5.52 10.12
CA MET A 97 -3.18 6.16 8.89
C MET A 97 -3.18 5.18 7.71
N MET A 98 -2.78 3.94 7.91
CA MET A 98 -2.79 2.88 6.88
C MET A 98 -4.18 2.46 6.40
N THR A 99 -5.24 2.81 7.14
CA THR A 99 -6.60 2.29 6.89
C THR A 99 -7.69 3.36 6.79
N THR A 100 -7.41 4.58 7.23
CA THR A 100 -8.32 5.75 7.17
C THR A 100 -7.67 6.98 6.53
N GLY A 101 -6.33 6.98 6.39
CA GLY A 101 -5.57 8.15 5.98
C GLY A 101 -5.58 9.28 7.02
N GLN A 102 -5.91 8.98 8.28
CA GLN A 102 -6.00 9.93 9.38
C GLN A 102 -5.44 9.31 10.68
N ILE A 103 -4.84 10.13 11.53
CA ILE A 103 -4.52 9.75 12.92
C ILE A 103 -5.79 9.96 13.73
N ILE A 104 -6.45 8.87 14.13
CA ILE A 104 -7.68 8.94 14.94
C ILE A 104 -7.37 9.16 16.42
N THR A 105 -6.27 8.57 16.89
CA THR A 105 -5.83 8.59 18.29
C THR A 105 -4.37 8.15 18.34
N ASN A 106 -3.68 8.59 19.40
CA ASN A 106 -2.35 8.11 19.82
C ASN A 106 -2.41 7.55 21.26
N ASN A 107 -3.58 7.00 21.63
CA ASN A 107 -3.83 6.41 22.93
C ASN A 107 -4.15 4.93 22.74
N ASP A 108 -3.26 4.05 23.18
CA ASP A 108 -3.41 2.60 23.04
C ASP A 108 -4.58 2.03 23.87
N SER A 109 -5.09 2.79 24.84
CA SER A 109 -6.31 2.46 25.58
C SER A 109 -7.59 2.87 24.86
N TYR A 110 -7.50 3.40 23.64
CA TYR A 110 -8.67 3.77 22.85
C TYR A 110 -9.50 2.52 22.51
N ASN A 111 -10.82 2.61 22.70
CA ASN A 111 -11.74 1.49 22.42
C ASN A 111 -13.08 1.93 21.82
N ALA A 112 -13.20 3.21 21.45
CA ALA A 112 -14.43 3.72 20.86
C ALA A 112 -14.57 3.23 19.41
N THR A 113 -15.82 3.11 18.95
CA THR A 113 -16.11 2.81 17.56
C THR A 113 -15.72 3.99 16.68
N VAL A 114 -14.99 3.71 15.61
CA VAL A 114 -14.51 4.69 14.63
C VAL A 114 -15.49 4.76 13.47
N THR A 115 -16.10 5.92 13.27
CA THR A 115 -17.14 6.13 12.24
C THR A 115 -16.64 6.89 11.01
N VAL A 116 -15.39 7.39 11.04
CA VAL A 116 -14.81 8.16 9.92
C VAL A 116 -14.74 7.34 8.64
N ASP A 117 -14.45 8.01 7.53
CA ASP A 117 -14.14 7.34 6.27
C ASP A 117 -12.93 6.43 6.37
N ASN A 118 -13.07 5.19 5.88
CA ASN A 118 -12.11 4.12 6.09
C ASN A 118 -12.16 3.11 4.94
N ILE A 119 -11.07 2.37 4.80
CA ILE A 119 -10.81 1.46 3.68
C ILE A 119 -11.92 0.40 3.49
N VAL A 120 -12.57 -0.07 4.56
CA VAL A 120 -13.66 -1.07 4.47
C VAL A 120 -14.84 -0.48 3.70
N ARG A 121 -15.20 0.79 3.94
CA ARG A 121 -16.29 1.43 3.21
C ARG A 121 -16.03 1.52 1.71
N HIS A 122 -14.78 1.76 1.34
CA HIS A 122 -14.35 1.74 -0.06
C HIS A 122 -14.42 0.32 -0.65
N PHE A 123 -14.04 -0.71 0.10
CA PHE A 123 -14.20 -2.10 -0.32
C PHE A 123 -15.67 -2.47 -0.54
N LEU A 124 -16.56 -2.10 0.38
CA LEU A 124 -17.99 -2.38 0.26
C LEU A 124 -18.60 -1.71 -0.97
N THR A 125 -18.21 -0.47 -1.24
CA THR A 125 -18.67 0.28 -2.42
C THR A 125 -18.17 -0.34 -3.72
N ALA A 126 -16.93 -0.82 -3.74
CA ALA A 126 -16.30 -1.42 -4.91
C ALA A 126 -16.60 -2.93 -5.08
N GLY A 127 -17.27 -3.56 -4.11
CA GLY A 127 -17.46 -5.01 -4.09
C GLY A 127 -16.16 -5.81 -3.87
N THR A 128 -15.15 -5.20 -3.24
CA THR A 128 -13.84 -5.82 -2.99
C THR A 128 -13.92 -6.79 -1.81
N ALA A 129 -13.59 -8.06 -2.05
CA ALA A 129 -13.47 -9.04 -0.98
C ALA A 129 -12.24 -8.75 -0.11
N TRP A 130 -12.40 -8.72 1.21
CA TRP A 130 -11.33 -8.39 2.15
C TRP A 130 -11.34 -9.30 3.38
N LYS A 131 -10.17 -9.50 4.02
CA LYS A 131 -10.04 -10.05 5.37
C LYS A 131 -8.87 -9.42 6.13
N SER A 132 -9.00 -9.41 7.45
CA SER A 132 -7.89 -9.18 8.38
C SER A 132 -7.50 -10.51 9.03
N TYR A 133 -6.24 -10.90 8.89
CA TYR A 133 -5.65 -12.13 9.43
C TYR A 133 -4.73 -11.77 10.58
N ALA A 134 -5.20 -11.95 11.82
CA ALA A 134 -4.43 -11.61 13.02
C ALA A 134 -3.99 -12.86 13.78
N GLU A 135 -2.70 -12.95 14.09
CA GLU A 135 -2.16 -14.03 14.89
C GLU A 135 -2.69 -13.94 16.33
N ASN A 136 -3.07 -15.09 16.89
CA ASN A 136 -3.73 -15.19 18.19
C ASN A 136 -5.03 -14.39 18.34
N LEU A 137 -5.72 -14.03 17.26
CA LEU A 137 -7.08 -13.51 17.35
C LEU A 137 -7.97 -14.52 18.11
N PRO A 138 -8.62 -14.13 19.22
CA PRO A 138 -9.30 -15.10 20.10
C PRO A 138 -10.41 -15.92 19.43
N SER A 139 -11.14 -15.30 18.49
CA SER A 139 -12.15 -15.95 17.68
C SER A 139 -12.39 -15.19 16.38
N ILE A 140 -13.00 -15.83 15.40
CA ILE A 140 -13.53 -15.12 14.22
C ILE A 140 -14.49 -14.01 14.70
N GLY A 141 -14.35 -12.82 14.15
CA GLY A 141 -15.17 -11.65 14.49
C GLY A 141 -14.89 -11.04 15.85
N TYR A 142 -13.75 -11.36 16.48
CA TYR A 142 -13.39 -10.76 17.76
C TYR A 142 -13.13 -9.24 17.64
N THR A 143 -13.89 -8.46 18.41
CA THR A 143 -13.74 -6.99 18.53
C THR A 143 -13.52 -6.53 19.98
N GLY A 144 -13.22 -7.48 20.88
CA GLY A 144 -12.95 -7.22 22.29
C GLY A 144 -11.57 -6.59 22.51
N TRP A 145 -11.19 -6.46 23.79
CA TRP A 145 -9.91 -5.87 24.21
C TRP A 145 -8.70 -6.73 23.84
N ASP A 146 -7.51 -6.21 24.09
CA ASP A 146 -6.25 -6.93 23.96
C ASP A 146 -6.27 -8.27 24.71
N VAL A 147 -5.72 -9.30 24.07
CA VAL A 147 -5.54 -10.64 24.64
C VAL A 147 -4.17 -11.12 24.21
N TYR A 148 -3.16 -10.84 25.05
CA TYR A 148 -1.78 -11.15 24.73
C TYR A 148 -1.59 -12.60 24.22
N PRO A 149 -0.84 -12.83 23.13
CA PRO A 149 0.00 -11.85 22.41
C PRO A 149 -0.73 -11.07 21.30
N TYR A 150 -2.04 -11.25 21.14
CA TYR A 150 -2.85 -10.41 20.26
C TYR A 150 -3.18 -9.07 20.93
N VAL A 151 -2.99 -7.98 20.20
CA VAL A 151 -3.39 -6.64 20.64
C VAL A 151 -4.36 -6.03 19.63
N LYS A 152 -5.47 -5.48 20.13
CA LYS A 152 -6.55 -4.90 19.34
C LYS A 152 -6.07 -3.69 18.57
N HIS A 153 -5.19 -2.86 19.15
CA HIS A 153 -4.70 -1.63 18.53
C HIS A 153 -3.89 -1.87 17.23
N HIS A 154 -3.42 -3.09 16.96
CA HIS A 154 -2.82 -3.47 15.67
C HIS A 154 -3.87 -3.96 14.63
N ASN A 155 -5.14 -4.04 15.02
CA ASN A 155 -6.25 -4.44 14.16
C ASN A 155 -7.28 -3.29 14.04
N PRO A 156 -7.02 -2.27 13.20
CA PRO A 156 -7.90 -1.10 13.06
C PRO A 156 -9.32 -1.48 12.62
N PHE A 157 -9.48 -2.59 11.91
CA PHE A 157 -10.79 -3.10 11.48
C PHE A 157 -11.72 -3.46 12.64
N ALA A 158 -11.17 -3.81 13.81
CA ALA A 158 -11.94 -4.08 15.02
C ALA A 158 -12.54 -2.82 15.68
N TYR A 159 -12.26 -1.63 15.14
CA TYR A 159 -12.81 -0.36 15.58
C TYR A 159 -13.85 0.22 14.61
N PHE A 160 -13.78 -0.11 13.33
CA PHE A 160 -14.62 0.54 12.32
C PHE A 160 -16.09 0.20 12.47
N SER A 161 -16.94 1.22 12.45
CA SER A 161 -18.40 1.07 12.51
C SER A 161 -18.95 0.16 11.40
N ASP A 162 -18.35 0.21 10.20
CA ASP A 162 -18.71 -0.64 9.06
C ASP A 162 -18.49 -2.14 9.35
N VAL A 163 -17.60 -2.46 10.30
CA VAL A 163 -17.31 -3.81 10.77
C VAL A 163 -18.06 -4.11 12.06
N VAL A 164 -17.86 -3.30 13.11
CA VAL A 164 -18.40 -3.52 14.47
C VAL A 164 -19.93 -3.56 14.49
N ASN A 165 -20.61 -2.86 13.58
CA ASN A 165 -22.08 -2.84 13.52
C ASN A 165 -22.66 -3.86 12.52
N SER A 166 -21.84 -4.66 11.86
CA SER A 166 -22.28 -5.64 10.86
C SER A 166 -21.88 -7.06 11.23
N SER A 167 -22.87 -7.93 11.46
CA SER A 167 -22.64 -9.35 11.75
C SER A 167 -21.87 -10.06 10.64
N ASN A 168 -22.03 -9.63 9.39
CA ASN A 168 -21.32 -10.21 8.26
C ASN A 168 -19.88 -9.71 8.18
N GLN A 169 -19.66 -8.40 8.34
CA GLN A 169 -18.31 -7.83 8.19
C GLN A 169 -17.37 -8.26 9.31
N LYS A 170 -17.86 -8.48 10.55
CA LYS A 170 -17.04 -9.04 11.63
C LYS A 170 -16.41 -10.38 11.23
N ASN A 171 -17.11 -11.21 10.48
CA ASN A 171 -16.61 -12.54 10.11
C ASN A 171 -15.37 -12.50 9.18
N TYR A 172 -14.98 -11.32 8.69
CA TYR A 172 -13.73 -11.10 7.95
C TYR A 172 -12.54 -10.77 8.85
N LEU A 173 -12.75 -10.62 10.16
CA LEU A 173 -11.68 -10.65 11.16
C LEU A 173 -11.44 -12.12 11.53
N VAL A 174 -10.33 -12.69 11.10
CA VAL A 174 -10.06 -14.13 11.26
C VAL A 174 -8.71 -14.38 11.93
N PRO A 175 -8.57 -15.48 12.69
CA PRO A 175 -7.26 -15.93 13.14
C PRO A 175 -6.30 -16.17 11.97
N PHE A 176 -5.02 -15.85 12.15
CA PHE A 176 -4.01 -16.00 11.10
C PHE A 176 -3.89 -17.43 10.54
N SER A 177 -4.23 -18.46 11.32
CA SER A 177 -4.29 -19.85 10.83
C SER A 177 -5.22 -20.06 9.63
N GLN A 178 -6.23 -19.19 9.44
CA GLN A 178 -7.10 -19.20 8.27
C GLN A 178 -6.36 -18.84 6.98
N PHE A 179 -5.27 -18.06 7.05
CA PHE A 179 -4.52 -17.60 5.87
C PHE A 179 -3.96 -18.76 5.05
N ALA A 180 -3.33 -19.74 5.70
CA ALA A 180 -2.82 -20.94 5.03
C ALA A 180 -3.93 -21.80 4.43
N THR A 181 -5.10 -21.85 5.08
CA THR A 181 -6.29 -22.57 4.59
C THR A 181 -6.84 -21.90 3.33
N ASP A 182 -7.00 -20.58 3.36
CA ASP A 182 -7.49 -19.79 2.22
C ASP A 182 -6.52 -19.89 1.03
N MET A 183 -5.21 -19.81 1.29
CA MET A 183 -4.18 -19.97 0.26
C MET A 183 -4.22 -21.37 -0.38
N LYS A 184 -4.37 -22.43 0.42
CA LYS A 184 -4.46 -23.82 -0.08
C LYS A 184 -5.73 -24.04 -0.91
N ASN A 185 -6.83 -23.42 -0.52
CA ASN A 185 -8.14 -23.62 -1.15
C ASN A 185 -8.43 -22.62 -2.28
N SER A 186 -7.47 -21.76 -2.65
CA SER A 186 -7.67 -20.68 -3.63
C SER A 186 -8.83 -19.73 -3.24
N GLN A 187 -8.94 -19.42 -1.95
CA GLN A 187 -9.95 -18.55 -1.34
C GLN A 187 -9.37 -17.28 -0.71
N LEU A 188 -8.14 -16.89 -1.08
CA LEU A 188 -7.58 -15.62 -0.64
C LEU A 188 -8.48 -14.46 -1.12
N PRO A 189 -8.79 -13.47 -0.27
CA PRO A 189 -9.57 -12.30 -0.66
C PRO A 189 -8.75 -11.39 -1.57
N GLN A 190 -9.40 -10.43 -2.22
CA GLN A 190 -8.68 -9.42 -3.00
C GLN A 190 -7.80 -8.56 -2.10
N PHE A 191 -8.22 -8.26 -0.86
CA PHE A 191 -7.41 -7.54 0.12
C PHE A 191 -7.16 -8.37 1.38
N SER A 192 -5.90 -8.47 1.80
CA SER A 192 -5.49 -9.16 3.03
C SER A 192 -4.62 -8.24 3.90
N PHE A 193 -5.09 -7.93 5.11
CA PHE A 193 -4.29 -7.27 6.13
C PHE A 193 -3.76 -8.32 7.11
N ILE A 194 -2.45 -8.47 7.23
CA ILE A 194 -1.79 -9.54 7.98
C ILE A 194 -1.09 -8.93 9.19
N ILE A 195 -1.43 -9.42 10.38
CA ILE A 195 -0.99 -8.88 11.67
C ILE A 195 -0.31 -10.02 12.46
N PRO A 196 1.03 -10.09 12.47
CA PRO A 196 1.75 -10.93 13.42
C PRO A 196 1.45 -10.48 14.86
N ASN A 197 1.55 -11.38 15.83
CA ASN A 197 1.34 -11.02 17.24
C ASN A 197 2.54 -10.23 17.80
N GLN A 198 2.44 -9.75 19.05
CA GLN A 198 3.50 -8.94 19.70
C GLN A 198 4.88 -9.61 19.76
N LEU A 199 4.95 -10.95 19.69
CA LEU A 199 6.21 -11.68 19.69
C LEU A 199 6.82 -11.80 18.29
N ASN A 200 5.98 -11.79 17.25
CA ASN A 200 6.37 -12.09 15.89
C ASN A 200 6.40 -10.87 14.96
N ASN A 201 5.94 -9.71 15.42
CA ASN A 201 5.99 -8.44 14.71
C ASN A 201 7.26 -7.61 15.04
N ALA A 202 8.21 -8.18 15.79
CA ALA A 202 9.42 -7.51 16.32
C ALA A 202 9.22 -6.46 17.43
N HIS A 203 8.01 -6.29 17.99
CA HIS A 203 7.76 -5.40 19.12
C HIS A 203 8.36 -5.92 20.43
N ASP A 204 7.80 -7.03 20.95
CA ASP A 204 8.30 -7.71 22.16
C ASP A 204 9.26 -8.85 21.83
N GLY A 205 9.29 -9.24 20.55
CA GLY A 205 10.22 -10.21 19.98
C GLY A 205 11.51 -9.58 19.44
N THR A 206 12.33 -10.41 18.80
CA THR A 206 13.53 -9.94 18.11
C THR A 206 13.30 -9.80 16.62
N LEU A 207 14.08 -8.95 15.95
CA LEU A 207 14.14 -8.89 14.49
C LEU A 207 14.37 -10.26 13.84
N ASN A 208 15.16 -11.15 14.47
CA ASN A 208 15.38 -12.51 13.97
C ASN A 208 14.14 -13.40 14.06
N GLN A 209 13.35 -13.25 15.12
CA GLN A 209 12.09 -13.96 15.27
C GLN A 209 11.06 -13.50 14.24
N ALA A 210 10.93 -12.19 14.05
CA ALA A 210 10.09 -11.61 13.01
C ALA A 210 10.50 -12.07 11.60
N ASP A 211 11.80 -12.04 11.28
CA ASP A 211 12.31 -12.51 9.99
C ASP A 211 12.03 -14.00 9.74
N ALA A 212 12.19 -14.83 10.79
CA ALA A 212 11.84 -16.25 10.72
C ALA A 212 10.33 -16.47 10.53
N TRP A 213 9.50 -15.64 11.16
CA TRP A 213 8.04 -15.65 10.98
C TRP A 213 7.67 -15.27 9.54
N LEU A 214 8.23 -14.17 9.00
CA LEU A 214 8.05 -13.75 7.61
C LEU A 214 8.47 -14.85 6.64
N LYS A 215 9.63 -15.48 6.86
CA LYS A 215 10.10 -16.58 6.01
C LYS A 215 9.15 -17.77 6.04
N THR A 216 8.64 -18.13 7.22
CA THR A 216 7.77 -19.30 7.40
C THR A 216 6.38 -19.06 6.80
N ASN A 217 5.83 -17.87 7.00
CA ASN A 217 4.42 -17.59 6.75
C ASN A 217 4.17 -16.80 5.45
N ILE A 218 5.11 -15.97 5.02
CA ILE A 218 4.97 -15.11 3.84
C ILE A 218 5.73 -15.66 2.61
N ALA A 219 6.85 -16.36 2.77
CA ALA A 219 7.53 -16.99 1.62
C ALA A 219 6.63 -17.95 0.81
N PRO A 220 5.76 -18.77 1.45
CA PRO A 220 4.80 -19.60 0.72
C PRO A 220 3.83 -18.78 -0.14
N LEU A 221 3.41 -17.59 0.33
CA LEU A 221 2.56 -16.68 -0.45
C LEU A 221 3.28 -16.22 -1.72
N ILE A 222 4.52 -15.73 -1.60
CA ILE A 222 5.29 -15.22 -2.75
C ILE A 222 5.47 -16.31 -3.83
N SER A 223 5.57 -17.56 -3.40
CA SER A 223 5.71 -18.73 -4.28
C SER A 223 4.36 -19.27 -4.80
N ASN A 224 3.23 -18.82 -4.26
CA ASN A 224 1.90 -19.27 -4.63
C ASN A 224 1.47 -18.69 -5.99
N SER A 225 0.66 -19.43 -6.75
CA SER A 225 0.14 -18.98 -8.05
C SER A 225 -0.74 -17.73 -7.94
N ALA A 226 -1.50 -17.58 -6.84
CA ALA A 226 -2.33 -16.40 -6.59
C ALA A 226 -1.50 -15.12 -6.51
N PHE A 227 -0.27 -15.20 -6.00
CA PHE A 227 0.64 -14.07 -5.93
C PHE A 227 1.50 -13.92 -7.19
N SER A 228 2.16 -15.00 -7.61
CA SER A 228 3.18 -14.96 -8.67
C SER A 228 2.65 -14.55 -10.05
N GLN A 229 1.34 -14.62 -10.27
CA GLN A 229 0.70 -14.15 -11.50
C GLN A 229 0.32 -12.66 -11.44
N ASN A 230 -0.27 -12.20 -10.33
CA ASN A 230 -0.87 -10.87 -10.26
C ASN A 230 -1.05 -10.32 -8.82
N GLY A 231 -0.10 -10.58 -7.93
CA GLY A 231 -0.13 -10.11 -6.54
C GLY A 231 0.64 -8.81 -6.31
N LEU A 232 0.25 -8.08 -5.27
CA LEU A 232 1.03 -7.04 -4.62
C LEU A 232 1.15 -7.37 -3.15
N LEU A 233 2.36 -7.38 -2.61
CA LEU A 233 2.65 -7.52 -1.19
C LEU A 233 3.44 -6.29 -0.74
N ILE A 234 2.96 -5.67 0.32
CA ILE A 234 3.66 -4.61 1.03
C ILE A 234 4.07 -5.18 2.38
N ILE A 235 5.36 -5.12 2.69
CA ILE A 235 5.87 -5.39 4.05
C ILE A 235 6.43 -4.08 4.56
N LEU A 236 5.92 -3.59 5.68
CA LEU A 236 6.34 -2.32 6.27
C LEU A 236 6.40 -2.43 7.79
N PHE A 237 7.22 -1.56 8.40
CA PHE A 237 7.19 -1.33 9.84
C PHE A 237 6.22 -0.18 10.14
N ASP A 238 5.50 -0.24 11.24
CA ASP A 238 4.46 0.75 11.57
C ASP A 238 5.05 2.10 12.03
N GLU A 239 6.11 2.08 12.84
CA GLU A 239 6.90 3.20 13.31
C GLU A 239 8.36 2.82 13.59
N ALA A 240 9.21 3.83 13.67
CA ALA A 240 10.60 3.64 14.06
C ALA A 240 10.71 3.51 15.59
N ASP A 241 11.93 3.35 16.11
CA ASP A 241 12.16 3.53 17.54
C ASP A 241 11.65 4.91 18.01
N THR A 242 11.09 5.00 19.23
CA THR A 242 10.48 6.26 19.75
C THR A 242 11.44 7.46 19.82
N SER A 243 12.75 7.22 19.66
CA SER A 243 13.78 8.26 19.57
C SER A 243 13.85 8.95 18.20
N ASP A 244 13.35 8.33 17.14
CA ASP A 244 13.23 8.90 15.80
C ASP A 244 11.81 9.46 15.60
N SER A 245 11.71 10.78 15.59
CA SER A 245 10.46 11.52 15.33
C SER A 245 10.46 12.21 13.97
N SER A 246 11.38 11.83 13.06
CA SER A 246 11.42 12.38 11.72
C SER A 246 10.09 12.14 11.01
N HIS A 247 9.49 13.22 10.49
CA HIS A 247 8.14 13.20 9.88
C HIS A 247 7.02 12.65 10.78
N GLY A 248 7.22 12.63 12.10
CA GLY A 248 6.23 12.27 13.11
C GLY A 248 6.49 10.92 13.77
N GLY A 249 6.69 9.85 12.99
CA GLY A 249 6.90 8.48 13.49
C GLY A 249 8.27 7.87 13.17
N GLY A 250 9.14 8.59 12.46
CA GLY A 250 10.49 8.15 12.13
C GLY A 250 10.62 7.38 10.81
N HIS A 251 11.86 7.12 10.41
CA HIS A 251 12.19 6.46 9.14
C HIS A 251 12.05 4.94 9.27
N ILE A 252 11.24 4.30 8.42
CA ILE A 252 10.87 2.88 8.53
C ILE A 252 11.20 2.10 7.27
N ALA A 253 11.41 0.78 7.41
CA ALA A 253 11.56 -0.10 6.26
C ALA A 253 10.20 -0.34 5.58
N THR A 254 10.16 -0.24 4.25
CA THR A 254 8.97 -0.53 3.44
C THR A 254 9.35 -1.14 2.10
N LEU A 255 8.93 -2.39 1.87
CA LEU A 255 9.18 -3.14 0.65
C LEU A 255 7.89 -3.24 -0.18
N ILE A 256 8.05 -3.08 -1.50
CA ILE A 256 6.99 -3.26 -2.51
C ILE A 256 7.34 -4.46 -3.36
N ILE A 257 6.59 -5.56 -3.19
CA ILE A 257 6.88 -6.87 -3.78
C ILE A 257 5.76 -7.21 -4.75
N SER A 258 6.11 -7.43 -6.02
CA SER A 258 5.15 -7.86 -7.05
C SER A 258 5.88 -8.46 -8.26
N PRO A 259 5.32 -9.48 -8.93
CA PRO A 259 5.82 -9.92 -10.24
C PRO A 259 5.72 -8.84 -11.33
N LYS A 260 4.87 -7.82 -11.14
CA LYS A 260 4.74 -6.67 -12.05
C LYS A 260 5.63 -5.49 -11.67
N GLY A 261 6.34 -5.56 -10.53
CA GLY A 261 7.20 -4.49 -10.04
C GLY A 261 8.58 -4.51 -10.68
N LYS A 262 9.26 -3.36 -10.63
CA LYS A 262 10.67 -3.25 -10.97
C LYS A 262 11.52 -4.05 -9.98
N LYS A 263 12.47 -4.82 -10.51
CA LYS A 263 13.39 -5.63 -9.71
C LYS A 263 14.49 -4.77 -9.12
N ALA A 264 14.87 -5.06 -7.87
CA ALA A 264 15.92 -4.39 -7.11
C ALA A 264 15.82 -2.85 -7.14
N TYR A 265 14.59 -2.34 -7.22
CA TYR A 265 14.34 -0.91 -7.41
C TYR A 265 14.33 -0.20 -6.05
N LYS A 266 15.01 0.95 -5.98
CA LYS A 266 15.08 1.78 -4.79
C LYS A 266 14.49 3.14 -5.11
N SER A 267 13.34 3.45 -4.52
CA SER A 267 12.73 4.77 -4.62
C SER A 267 13.32 5.70 -3.57
N THR A 268 13.66 6.91 -3.99
CA THR A 268 14.07 8.02 -3.11
C THR A 268 12.95 9.03 -2.88
N THR A 269 11.73 8.75 -3.36
CA THR A 269 10.56 9.60 -3.14
C THR A 269 10.10 9.49 -1.69
N LEU A 270 9.77 10.63 -1.07
CA LEU A 270 9.24 10.65 0.29
C LEU A 270 7.82 10.09 0.31
N TYR A 271 7.62 9.06 1.13
CA TYR A 271 6.33 8.42 1.36
C TYR A 271 6.00 8.31 2.85
N GLN A 272 4.72 8.16 3.16
CA GLN A 272 4.21 7.83 4.49
C GLN A 272 3.01 6.87 4.37
N HIS A 273 2.40 6.45 5.47
CA HIS A 273 1.35 5.41 5.47
C HIS A 273 0.17 5.69 4.54
N GLN A 274 -0.22 6.96 4.37
CA GLN A 274 -1.27 7.32 3.42
C GLN A 274 -0.90 7.02 1.95
N SER A 275 0.39 6.98 1.60
CA SER A 275 0.86 6.56 0.27
C SER A 275 0.72 5.07 0.07
N ALA A 276 1.01 4.26 1.10
CA ALA A 276 0.74 2.81 1.07
C ALA A 276 -0.77 2.53 0.97
N LEU A 277 -1.60 3.24 1.73
CA LEU A 277 -3.07 3.16 1.62
C LEU A 277 -3.57 3.50 0.21
N ARG A 278 -3.05 4.57 -0.39
CA ARG A 278 -3.35 4.93 -1.79
C ARG A 278 -2.93 3.81 -2.74
N LEU A 279 -1.72 3.28 -2.60
CA LEU A 279 -1.21 2.18 -3.43
C LEU A 279 -2.09 0.94 -3.32
N MET A 280 -2.51 0.55 -2.11
CA MET A 280 -3.38 -0.61 -1.90
C MET A 280 -4.71 -0.46 -2.63
N LEU A 281 -5.36 0.71 -2.48
CA LEU A 281 -6.64 0.99 -3.15
C LEU A 281 -6.50 1.07 -4.68
N GLN A 282 -5.46 1.73 -5.19
CA GLN A 282 -5.17 1.76 -6.63
C GLN A 282 -4.92 0.36 -7.18
N GLY A 283 -4.14 -0.45 -6.48
CA GLY A 283 -3.85 -1.83 -6.83
C GLY A 283 -5.09 -2.71 -6.86
N LEU A 284 -6.13 -2.38 -6.09
CA LEU A 284 -7.42 -3.07 -6.10
C LEU A 284 -8.40 -2.53 -7.16
N GLY A 285 -7.99 -1.51 -7.94
CA GLY A 285 -8.88 -0.83 -8.89
C GLY A 285 -9.93 0.06 -8.22
N VAL A 286 -9.77 0.39 -6.94
CA VAL A 286 -10.68 1.27 -6.20
C VAL A 286 -10.33 2.73 -6.50
N ALA A 287 -11.32 3.48 -7.00
CA ALA A 287 -11.11 4.84 -7.51
C ALA A 287 -11.30 5.96 -6.47
N SER A 288 -11.69 5.61 -5.24
CA SER A 288 -11.89 6.55 -4.13
C SER A 288 -10.97 6.21 -2.96
N TYR A 289 -10.51 7.24 -2.25
CA TYR A 289 -9.50 7.10 -1.21
C TYR A 289 -9.91 7.88 0.06
N PRO A 290 -9.82 7.28 1.26
CA PRO A 290 -10.17 7.96 2.49
C PRO A 290 -9.04 8.85 2.97
N GLY A 291 -9.39 9.95 3.63
CA GLY A 291 -8.45 10.85 4.30
C GLY A 291 -7.30 11.32 3.42
N ALA A 292 -6.09 11.35 3.98
CA ALA A 292 -4.89 11.84 3.29
C ALA A 292 -4.47 10.98 2.09
N ALA A 293 -5.02 9.77 1.90
CA ALA A 293 -4.67 8.91 0.76
C ALA A 293 -5.08 9.53 -0.59
N GLY A 294 -6.11 10.39 -0.62
CA GLY A 294 -6.55 11.06 -1.85
C GLY A 294 -5.51 11.99 -2.48
N SER A 295 -4.64 12.59 -1.66
CA SER A 295 -3.59 13.52 -2.09
C SER A 295 -2.17 12.99 -1.86
N ALA A 296 -2.02 11.81 -1.28
CA ALA A 296 -0.72 11.22 -0.97
C ALA A 296 0.13 11.01 -2.22
N PRO A 297 1.47 11.15 -2.15
CA PRO A 297 2.35 10.81 -3.27
C PRO A 297 2.09 9.40 -3.80
N SER A 298 2.03 9.28 -5.14
CA SER A 298 1.78 8.02 -5.83
C SER A 298 3.02 7.12 -5.79
N MET A 299 2.80 5.82 -5.56
CA MET A 299 3.85 4.79 -5.59
C MET A 299 3.91 4.07 -6.94
N THR A 300 3.44 4.70 -8.02
CA THR A 300 3.46 4.15 -9.39
C THR A 300 4.86 3.85 -9.91
N GLU A 301 5.89 4.53 -9.41
CA GLU A 301 7.27 4.31 -9.88
C GLU A 301 7.86 2.95 -9.51
N PHE A 302 7.20 2.18 -8.65
CA PHE A 302 7.59 0.80 -8.34
C PHE A 302 7.27 -0.19 -9.48
N PHE A 303 6.51 0.23 -10.49
CA PHE A 303 6.10 -0.57 -11.65
C PHE A 303 6.66 0.05 -12.94
#